data_AF-A0A2G5CTZ6-F1
#
_entry.id   AF-A0A2G5CTZ6-F1
#
_cell.length_a   1.000
_cell.length_b   1.000
_cell.length_c   1.000
_cell.angle_alpha   90.00
_cell.angle_beta   90.00
_cell.angle_gamma   90.00
#
_symmetry.space_group_name_H-M   'P 1'
#
loop_
_entity.id
_entity.type
_entity.pdbx_description
1 polymer ?
#
loop_
_entity_poly.entity_id
_entity_poly.type
_entity_poly.pdbx_seq_one_letter_code
_entity_poly.pdbx_strand_id
1 'polypeptide(L)'
;MKTIPLEVKKCDTVSKVRAEFSEIEGVSKVNLKKLFFEGNCLENDRKLMDYGIRNGSIVNMFLDSGVRIQIHVKMSQIGKTFALDVDIRDTVHTVKGKIQNKEGLTTSQLDLIYLGEELDNRHFLATYNIQQGSILYALFRAGDAMQVNVSLEHGKKIINLKVKSWYSVENVKNMIESIEGIPTKTQKLFLTRVKLENQTTLADLNIADGQTLDLTCGMQIFVRTLRGKIITLQVDSSDLIEDVKEMIKEREGVPTQQQRLTYGRAGQLQNEHTLAECGIEKESTLQMVLCLCGC
;
A
#
# COMPACT_ATOMS: atom_id res chain seq x y z
N MET A 1 -9.32 -43.00 0.41
CA MET A 1 -10.57 -42.61 1.12
C MET A 1 -10.87 -43.71 2.12
N LYS A 2 -10.96 -43.39 3.41
CA LYS A 2 -11.24 -44.35 4.51
C LYS A 2 -12.65 -44.07 5.02
N THR A 3 -13.48 -45.09 5.14
CA THR A 3 -14.85 -44.99 5.68
C THR A 3 -14.88 -45.71 7.02
N ILE A 4 -15.44 -45.06 8.04
CA ILE A 4 -15.52 -45.59 9.40
C ILE A 4 -16.99 -45.62 9.82
N PRO A 5 -17.53 -46.78 10.25
CA PRO A 5 -18.87 -46.83 10.80
C PRO A 5 -18.90 -46.17 12.19
N LEU A 6 -19.87 -45.30 12.41
CA LEU A 6 -20.12 -44.61 13.68
C LEU A 6 -21.54 -44.93 14.16
N GLU A 7 -21.67 -45.36 15.41
CA GLU A 7 -22.97 -45.63 16.04
C GLU A 7 -23.47 -44.40 16.80
N VAL A 8 -24.16 -43.52 16.08
CA VAL A 8 -24.70 -42.26 16.62
C VAL A 8 -26.23 -42.24 16.57
N LYS A 9 -26.86 -41.51 17.50
CA LYS A 9 -28.32 -41.32 17.51
C LYS A 9 -28.69 -40.11 16.66
N LYS A 10 -29.86 -40.15 16.00
CA LYS A 10 -30.38 -39.01 15.21
C LYS A 10 -30.53 -37.69 16.00
N CYS A 11 -30.69 -37.78 17.32
CA CYS A 11 -30.81 -36.64 18.23
C CYS A 11 -29.45 -36.12 18.74
N ASP A 12 -28.35 -36.78 18.40
CA ASP A 12 -27.02 -36.36 18.79
C ASP A 12 -26.60 -35.10 18.02
N THR A 13 -25.82 -34.27 18.69
CA THR A 13 -25.24 -33.06 18.10
C THR A 13 -24.02 -33.40 17.25
N VAL A 14 -23.74 -32.56 16.27
CA VAL A 14 -22.54 -32.66 15.43
C VAL A 14 -21.25 -32.63 16.26
N SER A 15 -21.25 -31.91 17.39
CA SER A 15 -20.15 -31.90 18.37
C SER A 15 -19.91 -33.25 19.03
N LYS A 16 -20.96 -34.02 19.34
CA LYS A 16 -20.85 -35.37 19.91
C LYS A 16 -20.28 -36.35 18.89
N VAL A 17 -20.75 -36.29 17.64
CA VAL A 17 -20.20 -37.10 16.53
C VAL A 17 -18.72 -36.84 16.30
N ARG A 18 -18.30 -35.56 16.38
CA ARG A 18 -16.87 -35.20 16.34
C ARG A 18 -16.08 -35.83 17.49
N ALA A 19 -16.64 -35.86 18.69
CA ALA A 19 -15.96 -36.43 19.86
C ALA A 19 -15.77 -37.94 19.71
N GLU A 20 -16.80 -38.68 19.32
CA GLU A 20 -16.73 -40.14 19.11
C GLU A 20 -15.74 -40.51 17.99
N PHE A 21 -15.71 -39.74 16.89
CA PHE A 21 -14.71 -39.96 15.85
C PHE A 21 -13.27 -39.69 16.32
N SER A 22 -13.06 -38.65 17.14
CA SER A 22 -11.74 -38.33 17.71
C SER A 22 -11.19 -39.50 18.52
N GLU A 23 -12.06 -40.18 19.26
CA GLU A 23 -11.73 -41.29 20.14
C GLU A 23 -11.38 -42.56 19.36
N ILE A 24 -12.11 -42.86 18.28
CA ILE A 24 -11.85 -44.03 17.43
C ILE A 24 -10.53 -43.94 16.67
N GLU A 25 -10.19 -42.77 16.13
CA GLU A 25 -8.98 -42.60 15.32
C GLU A 25 -7.75 -42.17 16.13
N GLY A 26 -7.89 -41.94 17.45
CA GLY A 26 -6.78 -41.45 18.29
C GLY A 26 -6.27 -40.07 17.86
N VAL A 27 -7.10 -39.27 17.18
CA VAL A 27 -6.73 -37.95 16.66
C VAL A 27 -7.06 -36.90 17.71
N SER A 28 -6.08 -36.05 18.05
CA SER A 28 -6.28 -34.94 18.98
C SER A 28 -7.49 -34.07 18.58
N LYS A 29 -8.39 -33.79 19.53
CA LYS A 29 -9.63 -32.99 19.35
C LYS A 29 -9.41 -31.61 18.68
N VAL A 30 -8.16 -31.16 18.59
CA VAL A 30 -7.70 -29.90 18.00
C VAL A 30 -7.63 -29.93 16.45
N ASN A 31 -7.60 -31.12 15.82
CA ASN A 31 -7.38 -31.31 14.37
C ASN A 31 -8.65 -31.64 13.55
N LEU A 32 -9.82 -31.63 14.18
CA LEU A 32 -11.10 -31.87 13.49
C LEU A 32 -11.81 -30.55 13.31
N LYS A 33 -11.87 -30.02 12.08
CA LYS A 33 -12.50 -28.70 11.89
C LYS A 33 -13.90 -28.73 11.30
N LYS A 34 -14.22 -29.55 10.30
CA LYS A 34 -15.54 -29.48 9.64
C LYS A 34 -16.06 -30.83 9.14
N LEU A 35 -17.29 -31.15 9.51
CA LEU A 35 -18.08 -32.25 8.95
C LEU A 35 -18.97 -31.68 7.85
N PHE A 36 -19.16 -32.44 6.76
CA PHE A 36 -20.01 -32.05 5.64
C PHE A 36 -20.99 -33.16 5.28
N PHE A 37 -22.22 -32.76 4.94
CA PHE A 37 -23.25 -33.64 4.42
C PHE A 37 -23.99 -32.94 3.29
N GLU A 38 -24.09 -33.59 2.12
CA GLU A 38 -24.74 -33.04 0.92
C GLU A 38 -24.30 -31.60 0.55
N GLY A 39 -23.01 -31.31 0.71
CA GLY A 39 -22.43 -29.98 0.41
C GLY A 39 -22.59 -28.95 1.54
N ASN A 40 -23.34 -29.25 2.60
CA ASN A 40 -23.52 -28.35 3.74
C ASN A 40 -22.46 -28.61 4.81
N CYS A 41 -21.88 -27.53 5.35
CA CYS A 41 -21.02 -27.60 6.51
C CYS A 41 -21.87 -27.76 7.77
N LEU A 42 -21.61 -28.81 8.55
CA LEU A 42 -22.38 -29.11 9.75
C LEU A 42 -21.90 -28.25 10.93
N GLU A 43 -22.82 -27.48 11.51
CA GLU A 43 -22.61 -26.68 12.72
C GLU A 43 -22.64 -27.57 13.98
N ASN A 44 -21.70 -27.34 14.91
CA ASN A 44 -21.47 -28.18 16.09
C ASN A 44 -22.70 -28.35 17.02
N ASP A 45 -23.53 -27.31 17.12
CA ASP A 45 -24.63 -27.26 18.09
C ASP A 45 -25.95 -27.81 17.54
N ARG A 46 -26.02 -28.08 16.23
CA ARG A 46 -27.20 -28.65 15.59
C ARG A 46 -27.21 -30.18 15.68
N LYS A 47 -28.41 -30.76 15.62
CA LYS A 47 -28.60 -32.21 15.64
C LYS A 47 -28.46 -32.79 14.25
N LEU A 48 -28.05 -34.05 14.16
CA LEU A 48 -27.93 -34.76 12.89
C LEU A 48 -29.24 -34.79 12.09
N MET A 49 -30.37 -34.96 12.78
CA MET A 49 -31.69 -34.95 12.15
C MET A 49 -32.05 -33.62 11.49
N ASP A 50 -31.49 -32.49 11.95
CA ASP A 50 -31.75 -31.16 11.39
C ASP A 50 -31.14 -31.02 9.98
N TYR A 51 -30.15 -31.86 9.66
CA TYR A 51 -29.52 -31.96 8.34
C TYR A 51 -30.06 -33.13 7.50
N GLY A 52 -31.11 -33.82 7.97
CA GLY A 52 -31.68 -34.96 7.25
C GLY A 52 -30.81 -36.23 7.25
N ILE A 53 -29.81 -36.31 8.11
CA ILE A 53 -28.89 -37.45 8.20
C ILE A 53 -29.63 -38.67 8.78
N ARG A 54 -29.61 -39.79 8.05
CA ARG A 54 -30.31 -41.05 8.37
C ARG A 54 -29.32 -42.21 8.54
N ASN A 55 -29.83 -43.35 9.00
CA ASN A 55 -29.04 -44.59 9.03
C ASN A 55 -28.48 -44.90 7.62
N GLY A 56 -27.19 -45.20 7.53
CA GLY A 56 -26.48 -45.42 6.27
C GLY A 56 -26.04 -44.15 5.53
N SER A 57 -26.30 -42.94 6.06
CA SER A 57 -25.82 -41.70 5.46
C SER A 57 -24.31 -41.56 5.60
N ILE A 58 -23.65 -41.06 4.55
CA ILE A 58 -22.20 -40.83 4.54
C ILE A 58 -21.94 -39.36 4.86
N VAL A 59 -21.30 -39.09 6.00
CA VAL A 59 -20.83 -37.76 6.38
C VAL A 59 -19.35 -37.64 6.02
N ASN A 60 -19.03 -36.66 5.18
CA ASN A 60 -17.65 -36.41 4.77
C ASN A 60 -16.92 -35.62 5.84
N MET A 61 -15.76 -36.12 6.24
CA MET A 61 -14.95 -35.52 7.28
C MET A 61 -13.55 -35.23 6.78
N PHE A 62 -13.12 -34.01 7.03
CA PHE A 62 -11.78 -33.55 6.68
C PHE A 62 -10.93 -33.46 7.94
N LEU A 63 -9.95 -34.36 8.05
CA LEU A 63 -8.89 -34.31 9.05
C LEU A 63 -7.91 -33.21 8.69
N ASP A 64 -7.62 -32.29 9.61
CA ASP A 64 -6.49 -31.35 9.45
C ASP A 64 -5.19 -32.15 9.49
N SER A 65 -4.58 -32.36 8.33
CA SER A 65 -3.29 -33.02 8.21
C SER A 65 -2.12 -32.11 8.61
N GLY A 66 -2.37 -30.81 8.89
CA GLY A 66 -1.32 -29.89 9.31
C GLY A 66 -0.21 -29.65 8.27
N VAL A 67 -0.39 -30.07 7.01
CA VAL A 67 0.60 -29.89 5.94
C VAL A 67 0.56 -28.44 5.47
N ARG A 68 1.19 -27.58 6.26
CA ARG A 68 1.52 -26.21 5.87
C ARG A 68 2.62 -26.27 4.85
N ILE A 69 2.37 -25.69 3.69
CA ILE A 69 3.38 -25.46 2.68
C ILE A 69 3.78 -23.98 2.73
N GLN A 70 5.04 -23.72 2.43
CA GLN A 70 5.52 -22.37 2.22
C GLN A 70 5.55 -22.08 0.73
N ILE A 71 4.79 -21.08 0.30
CA ILE A 71 4.79 -20.57 -1.07
C ILE A 71 5.52 -19.22 -1.12
N HIS A 72 5.92 -18.79 -2.31
CA HIS A 72 6.46 -17.45 -2.54
C HIS A 72 5.43 -16.61 -3.28
N VAL A 73 5.18 -15.39 -2.82
CA VAL A 73 4.33 -14.42 -3.50
C VAL A 73 5.21 -13.34 -4.09
N LYS A 74 5.20 -13.22 -5.42
CA LYS A 74 5.93 -12.20 -6.17
C LYS A 74 4.98 -11.10 -6.61
N MET A 75 5.22 -9.90 -6.11
CA MET A 75 4.49 -8.69 -6.44
C MET A 75 5.16 -8.01 -7.63
N SER A 76 4.75 -8.36 -8.84
CA SER A 76 5.46 -7.99 -10.07
C SER A 76 5.61 -6.48 -10.26
N GLN A 77 4.63 -5.70 -9.85
CA GLN A 77 4.62 -4.24 -10.01
C GLN A 77 5.59 -3.50 -9.08
N ILE A 78 5.94 -4.08 -7.93
CA ILE A 78 6.81 -3.45 -6.92
C ILE A 78 8.15 -4.18 -6.75
N GLY A 79 8.38 -5.27 -7.49
CA GLY A 79 9.60 -6.07 -7.41
C GLY A 79 9.79 -6.83 -6.09
N LYS A 80 8.81 -6.79 -5.18
CA LYS A 80 8.87 -7.44 -3.85
C LYS A 80 8.51 -8.92 -3.98
N THR A 81 9.25 -9.78 -3.27
CA THR A 81 8.93 -11.21 -3.14
C THR A 81 9.04 -11.60 -1.68
N PHE A 82 8.06 -12.32 -1.15
CA PHE A 82 8.07 -12.79 0.23
C PHE A 82 7.50 -14.22 0.32
N ALA A 83 7.94 -14.95 1.35
CA ALA A 83 7.42 -16.28 1.67
C ALA A 83 6.11 -16.18 2.46
N LEU A 84 5.15 -17.06 2.19
CA LEU A 84 3.85 -17.12 2.86
C LEU A 84 3.52 -18.57 3.23
N ASP A 85 3.18 -18.80 4.50
CA ASP A 85 2.77 -20.12 4.98
C ASP A 85 1.26 -20.30 4.76
N VAL A 86 0.91 -21.30 3.95
CA VAL A 86 -0.46 -21.60 3.53
C VAL A 86 -0.80 -23.07 3.73
N ASP A 87 -2.08 -23.36 3.92
CA ASP A 87 -2.60 -24.72 3.84
C ASP A 87 -3.05 -24.96 2.40
N ILE A 88 -2.79 -26.15 1.85
CA ILE A 88 -3.26 -26.52 0.50
C ILE A 88 -4.80 -26.48 0.39
N ARG A 89 -5.53 -26.52 1.50
CA ARG A 89 -6.98 -26.35 1.59
C ARG A 89 -7.41 -24.92 1.90
N ASP A 90 -6.49 -23.97 1.95
CA ASP A 90 -6.87 -22.57 1.95
C ASP A 90 -7.53 -22.24 0.61
N THR A 91 -8.64 -21.51 0.67
CA THR A 91 -9.20 -20.87 -0.52
C THR A 91 -8.30 -19.73 -0.97
N VAL A 92 -8.33 -19.41 -2.26
CA VAL A 92 -7.62 -18.24 -2.80
C VAL A 92 -8.03 -16.96 -2.07
N HIS A 93 -9.31 -16.81 -1.69
CA HIS A 93 -9.77 -15.70 -0.85
C HIS A 93 -9.05 -15.64 0.51
N THR A 94 -8.93 -16.76 1.22
CA THR A 94 -8.23 -16.80 2.51
C THR A 94 -6.72 -16.57 2.37
N VAL A 95 -6.11 -17.00 1.26
CA VAL A 95 -4.69 -16.73 0.97
C VAL A 95 -4.46 -15.26 0.72
N LYS A 96 -5.36 -14.61 -0.04
CA LYS A 96 -5.36 -13.15 -0.18
C LYS A 96 -5.44 -12.49 1.21
N GLY A 97 -6.39 -12.88 2.07
CA GLY A 97 -6.46 -12.37 3.45
C GLY A 97 -5.17 -12.55 4.27
N LYS A 98 -4.43 -13.65 4.07
CA LYS A 98 -3.11 -13.84 4.69
C LYS A 98 -2.04 -12.90 4.13
N ILE A 99 -2.08 -12.63 2.83
CA ILE A 99 -1.23 -11.60 2.19
C ILE A 99 -1.54 -10.22 2.79
N GLN A 100 -2.82 -9.87 2.96
CA GLN A 100 -3.23 -8.62 3.61
C GLN A 100 -2.69 -8.50 5.02
N ASN A 101 -2.86 -9.52 5.85
CA ASN A 101 -2.40 -9.46 7.24
C ASN A 101 -0.87 -9.37 7.34
N LYS A 102 -0.15 -9.91 6.35
CA LYS A 102 1.32 -9.89 6.34
C LYS A 102 1.89 -8.59 5.78
N GLU A 103 1.24 -8.01 4.78
CA GLU A 103 1.77 -6.89 3.99
C GLU A 103 0.94 -5.59 4.11
N GLY A 104 -0.17 -5.58 4.85
CA GLY A 104 -1.04 -4.39 5.01
C GLY A 104 -1.91 -4.05 3.79
N LEU A 105 -2.02 -4.95 2.80
CA LEU A 105 -2.68 -4.68 1.52
C LEU A 105 -4.18 -5.01 1.54
N THR A 106 -5.04 -4.15 0.98
CA THR A 106 -6.47 -4.46 0.78
C THR A 106 -6.69 -5.51 -0.32
N THR A 107 -7.19 -6.69 0.06
CA THR A 107 -7.23 -7.89 -0.82
C THR A 107 -8.30 -7.92 -1.89
N SER A 108 -9.24 -6.98 -1.86
CA SER A 108 -10.23 -6.77 -2.92
C SER A 108 -9.60 -6.39 -4.27
N GLN A 109 -8.31 -6.03 -4.27
CA GLN A 109 -7.63 -5.37 -5.37
C GLN A 109 -6.50 -6.21 -6.01
N LEU A 110 -6.31 -7.44 -5.53
CA LEU A 110 -5.19 -8.29 -5.91
C LEU A 110 -5.70 -9.55 -6.63
N ASP A 111 -5.15 -9.82 -7.80
CA ASP A 111 -5.28 -11.06 -8.54
C ASP A 111 -4.05 -11.93 -8.30
N LEU A 112 -4.30 -13.19 -7.95
CA LEU A 112 -3.25 -14.18 -7.83
C LEU A 112 -3.22 -14.97 -9.12
N ILE A 113 -2.03 -15.08 -9.70
CA ILE A 113 -1.77 -15.83 -10.92
C ILE A 113 -0.79 -16.94 -10.60
N TYR A 114 -1.10 -18.14 -11.08
CA TYR A 114 -0.22 -19.30 -11.00
C TYR A 114 -0.19 -20.01 -12.34
N LEU A 115 1.01 -20.29 -12.85
CA LEU A 115 1.22 -20.92 -14.17
C LEU A 115 0.50 -20.22 -15.34
N GLY A 116 0.28 -18.90 -15.23
CA GLY A 116 -0.39 -18.10 -16.27
C GLY A 116 -1.91 -18.01 -16.12
N GLU A 117 -2.51 -18.73 -15.17
CA GLU A 117 -3.95 -18.72 -14.92
C GLU A 117 -4.32 -17.84 -13.71
N GLU A 118 -5.40 -17.08 -13.81
CA GLU A 118 -5.97 -16.33 -12.68
C GLU A 118 -6.67 -17.29 -11.72
N LEU A 119 -6.36 -17.17 -10.43
CA LEU A 119 -6.92 -18.01 -9.39
C LEU A 119 -8.30 -17.49 -8.92
N ASP A 120 -9.35 -18.30 -9.07
CA ASP A 120 -10.70 -18.00 -8.52
C ASP A 120 -10.70 -18.08 -6.99
N ASN A 121 -11.20 -17.00 -6.36
CA ASN A 121 -11.33 -16.81 -4.93
C ASN A 121 -12.02 -17.96 -4.17
N ARG A 122 -12.94 -18.69 -4.82
CA ARG A 122 -13.74 -19.78 -4.22
C ARG A 122 -13.02 -21.12 -4.21
N HIS A 123 -11.99 -21.27 -5.03
CA HIS A 123 -11.25 -22.53 -5.17
C HIS A 123 -10.12 -22.65 -4.13
N PHE A 124 -9.77 -23.89 -3.81
CA PHE A 124 -8.67 -24.23 -2.88
C PHE A 124 -7.32 -24.21 -3.60
N LEU A 125 -6.22 -23.89 -2.91
CA LEU A 125 -4.89 -23.95 -3.53
C LEU A 125 -4.56 -25.33 -4.14
N ALA A 126 -5.04 -26.41 -3.50
CA ALA A 126 -4.89 -27.77 -3.97
C ALA A 126 -5.48 -28.00 -5.37
N THR A 127 -6.54 -27.25 -5.77
CA THR A 127 -7.14 -27.43 -7.10
C THR A 127 -6.23 -26.95 -8.22
N TYR A 128 -5.26 -26.08 -7.90
CA TYR A 128 -4.28 -25.55 -8.84
C TYR A 128 -2.95 -26.30 -8.78
N ASN A 129 -2.88 -27.40 -8.04
CA ASN A 129 -1.65 -28.18 -7.83
C ASN A 129 -0.47 -27.33 -7.30
N ILE A 130 -0.79 -26.35 -6.44
CA ILE A 130 0.21 -25.51 -5.78
C ILE A 130 0.93 -26.32 -4.70
N GLN A 131 2.26 -26.33 -4.76
CA GLN A 131 3.14 -27.15 -3.91
C GLN A 131 4.12 -26.29 -3.11
N GLN A 132 4.86 -26.93 -2.19
CA GLN A 132 5.97 -26.32 -1.47
C GLN A 132 6.92 -25.56 -2.42
N GLY A 133 7.23 -24.32 -2.08
CA GLY A 133 8.13 -23.45 -2.83
C GLY A 133 7.50 -22.78 -4.07
N SER A 134 6.25 -23.10 -4.42
CA SER A 134 5.57 -22.53 -5.60
C SER A 134 5.55 -21.01 -5.57
N ILE A 135 5.69 -20.39 -6.74
CA ILE A 135 5.66 -18.94 -6.90
C ILE A 135 4.30 -18.51 -7.46
N LEU A 136 3.55 -17.74 -6.68
CA LEU A 136 2.34 -17.06 -7.12
C LEU A 136 2.69 -15.62 -7.49
N TYR A 137 2.18 -15.17 -8.63
CA TYR A 137 2.30 -13.79 -9.05
C TYR A 137 1.10 -13.02 -8.54
N ALA A 138 1.33 -12.06 -7.67
CA ALA A 138 0.32 -11.11 -7.25
C ALA A 138 0.34 -9.92 -8.21
N LEU A 139 -0.77 -9.70 -8.91
CA LEU A 139 -1.00 -8.55 -9.74
C LEU A 139 -2.10 -7.69 -9.15
N PHE A 140 -1.86 -6.39 -9.09
CA PHE A 140 -2.90 -5.46 -8.71
C PHE A 140 -3.82 -5.09 -9.89
N ARG A 141 -5.13 -5.08 -9.64
CA ARG A 141 -6.16 -4.69 -10.61
C ARG A 141 -6.01 -3.22 -10.98
N ALA A 142 -6.25 -2.91 -12.26
CA ALA A 142 -6.20 -1.53 -12.78
C ALA A 142 -7.22 -0.57 -12.11
N GLY A 143 -8.27 -1.11 -11.47
CA GLY A 143 -9.31 -0.37 -10.76
C GLY A 143 -9.02 -0.04 -9.29
N ASP A 144 -7.84 -0.34 -8.76
CA ASP A 144 -7.39 0.01 -7.40
C ASP A 144 -6.93 1.48 -7.32
N ALA A 145 -7.78 2.40 -7.79
CA ALA A 145 -7.56 3.81 -7.56
C ALA A 145 -8.17 4.16 -6.19
N MET A 146 -7.33 4.58 -5.26
CA MET A 146 -7.75 5.25 -4.03
C MET A 146 -7.42 6.73 -4.11
N GLN A 147 -8.09 7.53 -3.29
CA GLN A 147 -7.79 8.93 -3.12
C GLN A 147 -6.92 9.13 -1.89
N VAL A 148 -5.87 9.93 -2.01
CA VAL A 148 -5.15 10.50 -0.87
C VAL A 148 -5.25 12.01 -0.93
N ASN A 149 -5.59 12.61 0.18
CA ASN A 149 -5.63 14.05 0.32
C ASN A 149 -4.26 14.52 0.82
N VAL A 150 -3.72 15.58 0.23
CA VAL A 150 -2.48 16.20 0.72
C VAL A 150 -2.81 17.60 1.19
N SER A 151 -2.58 17.85 2.47
CA SER A 151 -2.75 19.12 3.15
C SER A 151 -1.47 19.93 3.00
N LEU A 152 -1.59 21.11 2.39
CA LEU A 152 -0.52 22.09 2.22
C LEU A 152 -0.79 23.30 3.12
N GLU A 153 0.27 24.05 3.42
CA GLU A 153 0.17 25.35 4.10
C GLU A 153 -0.58 25.28 5.45
N HIS A 154 -0.38 24.21 6.22
CA HIS A 154 -1.09 23.94 7.48
C HIS A 154 -2.61 23.82 7.31
N GLY A 155 -3.06 23.19 6.22
CA GLY A 155 -4.47 22.91 5.94
C GLY A 155 -5.21 24.02 5.20
N LYS A 156 -4.54 25.10 4.78
CA LYS A 156 -5.18 26.15 3.95
C LYS A 156 -5.53 25.67 2.55
N LYS A 157 -4.77 24.70 2.03
CA LYS A 157 -4.98 24.12 0.71
C LYS A 157 -4.93 22.60 0.84
N ILE A 158 -5.86 21.92 0.17
CA ILE A 158 -5.90 20.46 0.09
C ILE A 158 -5.92 20.07 -1.39
N ILE A 159 -5.01 19.20 -1.80
CA ILE A 159 -5.01 18.58 -3.12
C ILE A 159 -5.44 17.12 -3.01
N ASN A 160 -6.19 16.65 -3.99
CA ASN A 160 -6.72 15.29 -4.03
C ASN A 160 -5.95 14.49 -5.09
N LEU A 161 -5.21 13.48 -4.66
CA LEU A 161 -4.41 12.64 -5.54
C LEU A 161 -5.10 11.30 -5.73
N LYS A 162 -5.37 10.92 -6.99
CA LYS A 162 -5.76 9.56 -7.34
C LYS A 162 -4.51 8.70 -7.40
N VAL A 163 -4.30 7.88 -6.39
CA VAL A 163 -3.11 7.05 -6.20
C VAL A 163 -3.50 5.58 -6.17
N LYS A 164 -2.51 4.71 -6.17
CA LYS A 164 -2.69 3.27 -5.94
C LYS A 164 -2.06 2.90 -4.60
N SER A 165 -2.63 1.92 -3.92
CA SER A 165 -2.15 1.46 -2.60
C SER A 165 -0.66 1.06 -2.59
N TRP A 166 -0.14 0.58 -3.71
CA TRP A 166 1.27 0.19 -3.87
C TRP A 166 2.22 1.30 -4.36
N TYR A 167 1.76 2.55 -4.51
CA TYR A 167 2.66 3.65 -4.82
C TYR A 167 3.61 3.90 -3.66
N SER A 168 4.88 4.20 -3.96
CA SER A 168 5.80 4.67 -2.94
C SER A 168 5.50 6.12 -2.56
N VAL A 169 6.00 6.54 -1.39
CA VAL A 169 5.98 7.95 -0.99
C VAL A 169 6.70 8.81 -2.04
N GLU A 170 7.77 8.31 -2.66
CA GLU A 170 8.45 9.00 -3.77
C GLU A 170 7.53 9.17 -4.99
N ASN A 171 6.76 8.15 -5.38
CA ASN A 171 5.76 8.31 -6.45
C ASN A 171 4.74 9.41 -6.11
N VAL A 172 4.26 9.45 -4.88
CA VAL A 172 3.33 10.52 -4.43
C VAL A 172 4.01 11.89 -4.49
N LYS A 173 5.28 12.00 -4.07
CA LYS A 173 6.03 13.26 -4.17
C LYS A 173 6.19 13.74 -5.62
N ASN A 174 6.50 12.82 -6.55
CA ASN A 174 6.59 13.15 -7.98
C ASN A 174 5.25 13.64 -8.54
N MET A 175 4.13 13.07 -8.07
CA MET A 175 2.79 13.54 -8.43
C MET A 175 2.51 14.94 -7.89
N ILE A 176 2.89 15.22 -6.64
CA ILE A 176 2.77 16.56 -6.05
C ILE A 176 3.62 17.56 -6.83
N GLU A 177 4.86 17.21 -7.19
CA GLU A 177 5.75 18.06 -7.99
C GLU A 177 5.14 18.39 -9.35
N SER A 178 4.56 17.40 -10.02
CA SER A 178 3.92 17.58 -11.33
C SER A 178 2.68 18.50 -11.28
N ILE A 179 2.00 18.58 -10.13
CA ILE A 179 0.76 19.37 -9.96
C ILE A 179 1.06 20.76 -9.40
N GLU A 180 1.95 20.84 -8.41
CA GLU A 180 2.22 22.06 -7.63
C GLU A 180 3.56 22.71 -7.94
N GLY A 181 4.45 22.05 -8.71
CA GLY A 181 5.80 22.55 -8.99
C GLY A 181 6.68 22.64 -7.75
N ILE A 182 6.44 21.78 -6.75
CA ILE A 182 7.22 21.72 -5.51
C ILE A 182 8.27 20.62 -5.68
N PRO A 183 9.58 20.93 -5.64
CA PRO A 183 10.61 19.92 -5.88
C PRO A 183 10.55 18.76 -4.89
N THR A 184 10.64 17.51 -5.36
CA THR A 184 10.57 16.31 -4.50
C THR A 184 11.58 16.31 -3.35
N LYS A 185 12.76 16.92 -3.55
CA LYS A 185 13.80 17.12 -2.52
C LYS A 185 13.34 17.96 -1.32
N THR A 186 12.49 18.96 -1.54
CA THR A 186 12.00 19.85 -0.48
C THR A 186 10.72 19.31 0.18
N GLN A 187 10.03 18.37 -0.49
CA GLN A 187 8.81 17.76 0.01
C GLN A 187 9.06 16.82 1.20
N LYS A 188 8.42 17.11 2.31
CA LYS A 188 8.39 16.27 3.51
C LYS A 188 6.94 15.92 3.83
N LEU A 189 6.57 14.68 3.53
CA LEU A 189 5.24 14.15 3.83
C LEU A 189 5.19 13.59 5.24
N PHE A 190 4.09 13.84 5.94
CA PHE A 190 3.85 13.36 7.29
C PHE A 190 2.50 12.66 7.38
N LEU A 191 2.48 11.59 8.16
CA LEU A 191 1.26 10.94 8.62
C LEU A 191 1.23 10.98 10.14
N THR A 192 0.25 11.67 10.74
CA THR A 192 0.14 11.80 12.20
C THR A 192 1.46 12.25 12.85
N ARG A 193 2.13 13.25 12.25
CA ARG A 193 3.46 13.77 12.65
C ARG A 193 4.65 12.84 12.42
N VAL A 194 4.46 11.65 11.87
CA VAL A 194 5.55 10.76 11.46
C VAL A 194 5.96 11.12 10.04
N LYS A 195 7.23 11.48 9.84
CA LYS A 195 7.80 11.73 8.51
C LYS A 195 7.82 10.42 7.72
N LEU A 196 7.35 10.49 6.47
CA LEU A 196 7.31 9.35 5.57
C LEU A 196 8.61 9.23 4.76
N GLU A 197 9.10 8.01 4.61
CA GLU A 197 10.32 7.69 3.87
C GLU A 197 10.01 7.33 2.41
N ASN A 198 10.87 7.76 1.48
CA ASN A 198 10.63 7.68 0.03
C ASN A 198 10.31 6.25 -0.47
N GLN A 199 10.99 5.25 0.08
CA GLN A 199 10.93 3.85 -0.38
C GLN A 199 9.70 3.10 0.18
N THR A 200 8.99 3.67 1.14
CA THR A 200 7.83 3.02 1.77
C THR A 200 6.60 3.18 0.88
N THR A 201 5.79 2.13 0.75
CA THR A 201 4.53 2.20 -0.01
C THR A 201 3.37 2.72 0.83
N LEU A 202 2.32 3.25 0.18
CA LEU A 202 1.12 3.71 0.89
C LEU A 202 0.44 2.57 1.67
N ALA A 203 0.50 1.35 1.14
CA ALA A 203 0.04 0.15 1.82
C ALA A 203 0.88 -0.23 3.04
N ASP A 204 2.21 -0.14 2.96
CA ASP A 204 3.08 -0.39 4.12
C ASP A 204 2.77 0.60 5.26
N LEU A 205 2.30 1.81 4.92
CA LEU A 205 1.86 2.85 5.86
C LEU A 205 0.40 2.67 6.34
N ASN A 206 -0.31 1.65 5.84
CA ASN A 206 -1.75 1.45 6.03
C ASN A 206 -2.58 2.70 5.72
N ILE A 207 -2.23 3.41 4.64
CA ILE A 207 -2.98 4.60 4.22
C ILE A 207 -4.31 4.17 3.60
N ALA A 208 -5.41 4.62 4.21
CA ALA A 208 -6.77 4.37 3.78
C ALA A 208 -7.22 5.33 2.68
N ASP A 209 -8.28 4.94 1.97
CA ASP A 209 -8.96 5.79 1.00
C ASP A 209 -9.49 7.09 1.65
N GLY A 210 -9.20 8.22 1.01
CA GLY A 210 -9.54 9.57 1.49
C GLY A 210 -8.66 10.06 2.65
N GLN A 211 -7.63 9.33 3.06
CA GLN A 211 -6.77 9.76 4.17
C GLN A 211 -5.93 10.99 3.80
N THR A 212 -5.71 11.85 4.79
CA THR A 212 -4.96 13.10 4.62
C THR A 212 -3.50 12.93 5.08
N LEU A 213 -2.57 13.30 4.20
CA LEU A 213 -1.15 13.48 4.49
C LEU A 213 -0.82 14.96 4.63
N ASP A 214 0.01 15.31 5.59
CA ASP A 214 0.50 16.68 5.74
C ASP A 214 1.79 16.85 4.94
N LEU A 215 1.79 17.77 3.98
CA LEU A 215 2.99 18.18 3.27
C LEU A 215 3.57 19.41 3.95
N THR A 216 4.77 19.26 4.50
CA THR A 216 5.62 20.42 4.78
C THR A 216 6.67 20.52 3.68
N CYS A 217 6.89 21.74 3.23
CA CYS A 217 7.97 22.04 2.29
C CYS A 217 9.19 22.51 3.08
N GLY A 218 10.30 22.76 2.38
CA GLY A 218 11.47 23.42 2.97
C GLY A 218 11.18 24.83 3.50
N MET A 219 12.22 25.63 3.67
CA MET A 219 12.01 27.03 4.03
C MET A 219 11.32 27.77 2.89
N GLN A 220 10.46 28.71 3.24
CA GLN A 220 9.78 29.55 2.27
C GLN A 220 10.56 30.85 2.11
N ILE A 221 10.82 31.28 0.87
CA ILE A 221 11.40 32.59 0.58
C ILE A 221 10.49 33.37 -0.35
N PHE A 222 10.63 34.69 -0.35
CA PHE A 222 9.89 35.59 -1.23
C PHE A 222 10.80 36.15 -2.30
N VAL A 223 10.30 36.25 -3.52
CA VAL A 223 10.99 36.94 -4.61
C VAL A 223 10.11 38.07 -5.10
N ARG A 224 10.58 39.31 -4.97
CA ARG A 224 9.94 40.47 -5.57
C ARG A 224 10.38 40.59 -7.02
N THR A 225 9.42 40.37 -7.92
CA THR A 225 9.62 40.52 -9.37
C THR A 225 9.70 42.00 -9.76
N LEU A 226 10.16 42.27 -10.99
CA LEU A 226 10.19 43.61 -11.57
C LEU A 226 8.84 44.34 -11.57
N ARG A 227 7.74 43.60 -11.73
CA ARG A 227 6.38 44.17 -11.74
C ARG A 227 5.88 44.51 -10.34
N GLY A 228 6.72 44.37 -9.31
CA GLY A 228 6.35 44.56 -7.91
C GLY A 228 5.57 43.39 -7.31
N LYS A 229 5.23 42.36 -8.10
CA LYS A 229 4.58 41.14 -7.62
C LYS A 229 5.56 40.35 -6.75
N ILE A 230 5.13 39.95 -5.57
CA ILE A 230 5.86 39.03 -4.70
C ILE A 230 5.40 37.61 -5.03
N ILE A 231 6.34 36.76 -5.42
CA ILE A 231 6.13 35.33 -5.55
C ILE A 231 6.77 34.61 -4.37
N THR A 232 6.26 33.42 -4.07
CA THR A 232 6.66 32.66 -2.89
C THR A 232 7.26 31.34 -3.32
N LEU A 233 8.54 31.11 -3.07
CA LEU A 233 9.25 29.89 -3.44
C LEU A 233 9.44 28.97 -2.23
N GLN A 234 9.37 27.67 -2.47
CA GLN A 234 9.68 26.63 -1.48
C GLN A 234 11.07 26.08 -1.80
N VAL A 235 12.02 26.27 -0.89
CA VAL A 235 13.45 26.00 -1.11
C VAL A 235 14.05 25.28 0.09
N ASP A 236 15.18 24.62 -0.10
CA ASP A 236 16.04 24.14 0.98
C ASP A 236 17.22 25.10 1.19
N SER A 237 17.74 25.20 2.42
CA SER A 237 18.91 26.04 2.69
C SER A 237 20.15 25.63 1.88
N SER A 238 20.20 24.38 1.42
CA SER A 238 21.26 23.85 0.56
C SER A 238 21.06 24.10 -0.94
N ASP A 239 19.91 24.64 -1.35
CA ASP A 239 19.67 24.96 -2.77
C ASP A 239 20.64 26.04 -3.26
N LEU A 240 21.14 25.86 -4.48
CA LEU A 240 21.99 26.83 -5.16
C LEU A 240 21.16 28.01 -5.67
N ILE A 241 21.79 29.17 -5.83
CA ILE A 241 21.16 30.34 -6.46
C ILE A 241 20.75 30.02 -7.90
N GLU A 242 21.48 29.15 -8.60
CA GLU A 242 21.09 28.65 -9.92
C GLU A 242 19.76 27.90 -9.89
N ASP A 243 19.58 26.95 -8.97
CA ASP A 243 18.32 26.22 -8.77
C ASP A 243 17.15 27.18 -8.50
N VAL A 244 17.37 28.19 -7.65
CA VAL A 244 16.35 29.20 -7.35
C VAL A 244 15.96 29.99 -8.60
N LYS A 245 16.90 30.30 -9.49
CA LYS A 245 16.60 30.95 -10.78
C LYS A 245 15.79 30.03 -11.69
N GLU A 246 16.08 28.73 -11.71
CA GLU A 246 15.26 27.77 -12.45
C GLU A 246 13.82 27.73 -11.94
N MET A 247 13.61 27.69 -10.61
CA MET A 247 12.27 27.77 -10.02
C MET A 247 11.53 29.05 -10.40
N ILE A 248 12.23 30.19 -10.49
CA ILE A 248 11.64 31.46 -10.97
C ILE A 248 11.30 31.37 -12.45
N LYS A 249 12.15 30.76 -13.28
CA LYS A 249 11.90 30.57 -14.72
C LYS A 249 10.65 29.74 -14.95
N GLU A 250 10.46 28.65 -14.20
CA GLU A 250 9.27 27.81 -14.32
C GLU A 250 7.99 28.57 -13.95
N ARG A 251 8.05 29.45 -12.94
CA ARG A 251 6.87 30.17 -12.43
C ARG A 251 6.52 31.44 -13.18
N GLU A 252 7.52 32.20 -13.61
CA GLU A 252 7.35 33.51 -14.24
C GLU A 252 7.77 33.55 -15.71
N GLY A 253 8.34 32.46 -16.25
CA GLY A 253 8.76 32.33 -17.64
C GLY A 253 10.05 33.09 -18.01
N VAL A 254 10.75 33.66 -17.04
CA VAL A 254 11.96 34.46 -17.28
C VAL A 254 13.20 33.55 -17.40
N PRO A 255 13.96 33.56 -18.50
CA PRO A 255 15.19 32.77 -18.64
C PRO A 255 16.20 33.05 -17.51
N THR A 256 16.86 32.01 -17.00
CA THR A 256 17.78 32.13 -15.84
C THR A 256 18.92 33.11 -16.08
N GLN A 257 19.42 33.22 -17.31
CA GLN A 257 20.47 34.17 -17.71
C GLN A 257 20.01 35.64 -17.64
N GLN A 258 18.70 35.88 -17.78
CA GLN A 258 18.12 37.21 -17.66
C GLN A 258 17.81 37.57 -16.20
N GLN A 259 17.93 36.64 -15.26
CA GLN A 259 17.62 36.88 -13.86
C GLN A 259 18.84 37.34 -13.07
N ARG A 260 18.75 38.53 -12.46
CA ARG A 260 19.68 39.00 -11.42
C ARG A 260 18.96 39.05 -10.09
N LEU A 261 19.39 38.21 -9.16
CA LEU A 261 18.86 38.14 -7.80
C LEU A 261 19.77 38.91 -6.83
N THR A 262 19.18 39.69 -5.94
CA THR A 262 19.88 40.42 -4.88
C THR A 262 19.18 40.21 -3.54
N TYR A 263 19.93 40.27 -2.43
CA TYR A 263 19.39 40.12 -1.08
C TYR A 263 20.06 41.08 -0.10
N GLY A 264 19.27 41.89 0.61
CA GLY A 264 19.75 42.85 1.60
C GLY A 264 20.73 43.88 1.02
N ARG A 265 21.85 44.10 1.73
CA ARG A 265 22.98 44.94 1.25
C ARG A 265 24.00 44.16 0.44
N ALA A 266 23.89 42.84 0.41
CA ALA A 266 24.73 42.00 -0.44
C ALA A 266 24.33 42.29 -1.90
N GLY A 267 25.32 42.41 -2.77
CA GLY A 267 25.10 42.68 -4.19
C GLY A 267 24.41 41.52 -4.92
N GLN A 268 24.75 41.34 -6.19
CA GLN A 268 24.23 40.21 -6.96
C GLN A 268 24.67 38.86 -6.34
N LEU A 269 23.70 37.98 -6.12
CA LEU A 269 23.92 36.61 -5.70
C LEU A 269 24.56 35.80 -6.85
N GLN A 270 25.60 35.04 -6.55
CA GLN A 270 26.32 34.20 -7.52
C GLN A 270 25.68 32.81 -7.59
N ASN A 271 25.70 32.20 -8.77
CA ASN A 271 25.01 30.95 -9.07
C ASN A 271 25.50 29.78 -8.20
N GLU A 272 26.79 29.78 -7.88
CA GLU A 272 27.50 28.69 -7.21
C GLU A 272 27.33 28.70 -5.69
N HIS A 273 26.75 29.76 -5.12
CA HIS A 273 26.49 29.82 -3.68
C HIS A 273 25.14 29.17 -3.35
N THR A 274 25.09 28.56 -2.17
CA THR A 274 23.85 28.10 -1.55
C THR A 274 23.08 29.25 -0.90
N LEU A 275 21.79 29.04 -0.65
CA LEU A 275 20.97 29.99 0.12
C LEU A 275 21.53 30.24 1.53
N ALA A 276 22.04 29.18 2.19
CA ALA A 276 22.68 29.29 3.50
C ALA A 276 23.94 30.16 3.47
N GLU A 277 24.83 29.97 2.47
CA GLU A 277 26.04 30.80 2.31
C GLU A 277 25.71 32.27 2.02
N CYS A 278 24.57 32.53 1.39
CA CYS A 278 24.07 33.88 1.14
C CYS A 278 23.37 34.51 2.37
N GLY A 279 23.23 33.79 3.48
CA GLY A 279 22.50 34.24 4.67
C GLY A 279 21.00 34.40 4.44
N ILE A 280 20.44 33.65 3.48
CA ILE A 280 19.01 33.67 3.18
C ILE A 280 18.33 32.68 4.10
N GLU A 281 17.39 33.19 4.89
CA GLU A 281 16.64 32.42 5.87
C GLU A 281 15.19 32.26 5.43
N LYS A 282 14.42 31.55 6.26
CA LYS A 282 12.97 31.47 6.09
C LYS A 282 12.37 32.88 6.11
N GLU A 283 11.45 33.13 5.19
CA GLU A 283 10.72 34.38 4.97
C GLU A 283 11.58 35.56 4.48
N SER A 284 12.85 35.31 4.10
CA SER A 284 13.68 36.30 3.42
C SER A 284 13.07 36.73 2.09
N THR A 285 13.19 38.02 1.75
CA THR A 285 12.74 38.58 0.47
C THR A 285 13.92 38.93 -0.43
N LEU A 286 14.08 38.20 -1.53
CA LEU A 286 15.01 38.50 -2.61
C LEU A 286 14.36 39.50 -3.58
N GLN A 287 15.19 40.31 -4.22
CA GLN A 287 14.76 41.20 -5.29
C GLN A 287 15.30 40.71 -6.63
N MET A 288 14.41 40.56 -7.60
CA MET A 288 14.74 40.14 -8.95
C MET A 288 14.72 41.35 -9.89
N VAL A 289 15.82 41.55 -10.60
CA VAL A 289 15.96 42.51 -11.70
C VAL A 289 16.35 41.79 -12.97
N LEU A 290 15.94 42.31 -14.14
CA LEU A 290 16.32 41.73 -15.43
C LEU A 290 17.70 42.24 -15.85
N CYS A 291 18.55 41.32 -16.30
CA CYS A 291 19.70 41.65 -17.13
C CYS A 291 19.22 41.86 -18.57
N LEU A 292 19.41 43.06 -19.10
CA LEU A 292 19.24 43.32 -20.53
C LEU A 292 20.49 42.84 -21.25
N CYS A 293 20.51 41.56 -21.64
CA CYS A 293 21.46 41.09 -22.64
C CYS A 293 20.83 41.29 -24.02
N GLY A 294 21.48 42.07 -24.89
CA GLY A 294 21.08 42.27 -26.28
C GLY A 294 21.10 40.96 -27.06
N CYS A 295 20.20 40.88 -28.05
CA CYS A 295 19.91 39.75 -28.92
C CYS A 295 21.14 39.03 -29.49
#